data_AF-A0AAD1HT02-F1
#
_entry.id   AF-A0AAD1HT02-F1
#
_cell.length_a   1.000
_cell.length_b   1.000
_cell.length_c   1.000
_cell.angle_alpha   90.00
_cell.angle_beta   90.00
_cell.angle_gamma   90.00
#
_symmetry.space_group_name_H-M   'P 1'
#
loop_
_entity.id
_entity.type
_entity.pdbx_description
1 polymer ?
#
loop_
_entity_poly.entity_id
_entity_poly.type
_entity_poly.pdbx_seq_one_letter_code
_entity_poly.pdbx_strand_id
1 'polypeptide(L)'
;MAFGEYAGQWWVAGNTEDKQPGTLELELGKWPRLTLIGGFDLRALRQLGGSERRIAVTDEERRLPVLHGVSQGKKITILDCRSIHANYPMDLGAPPQFQILEASQAFIGLYIDQPDAAVFDTCRLRVENQHNLMQAGDISIITREQSASEYSVLLDAVGTSELTIDDFTISMKPWADIKSDSTLRSRYARSEVGVEIEISSAIPRTYEAFGKLRNDLIDLTALASDRRCGIISEHVQLAEKERFSIPTEGPTGRSAERRSNAP
;
A
#
# COMPACT_ATOMS: atom_id res chain seq x y z
N MET A 1 -4.02 -4.19 -1.54
CA MET A 1 -3.11 -3.91 -2.67
C MET A 1 -3.85 -3.07 -3.70
N ALA A 2 -3.28 -1.96 -4.13
CA ALA A 2 -3.87 -1.13 -5.19
C ALA A 2 -3.34 -1.63 -6.54
N PHE A 3 -4.24 -1.93 -7.47
CA PHE A 3 -3.88 -2.40 -8.81
C PHE A 3 -3.82 -1.23 -9.79
N GLY A 4 -2.97 -1.34 -10.79
CA GLY A 4 -2.84 -0.35 -11.86
C GLY A 4 -1.40 0.03 -12.17
N GLU A 5 -1.28 1.07 -12.97
CA GLU A 5 -0.01 1.60 -13.45
C GLU A 5 0.36 2.90 -12.73
N TYR A 6 1.60 2.96 -12.27
CA TYR A 6 2.17 4.09 -11.54
C TYR A 6 3.36 4.63 -12.33
N ALA A 7 3.12 5.56 -13.24
CA ALA A 7 4.18 6.29 -13.93
C ALA A 7 4.81 7.30 -12.96
N GLY A 8 6.15 7.29 -12.83
CA GLY A 8 6.83 8.04 -11.78
C GLY A 8 8.34 8.12 -11.94
N GLN A 9 8.97 8.57 -10.86
CA GLN A 9 10.43 8.58 -10.68
C GLN A 9 10.79 7.59 -9.59
N TRP A 10 11.91 6.88 -9.78
CA TRP A 10 12.34 5.77 -8.94
C TRP A 10 13.81 5.90 -8.59
N TRP A 11 14.19 5.60 -7.35
CA TRP A 11 15.57 5.71 -6.90
C TRP A 11 15.86 4.71 -5.78
N VAL A 12 17.13 4.37 -5.60
CA VAL A 12 17.57 3.50 -4.50
C VAL A 12 17.43 4.26 -3.18
N ALA A 13 16.87 3.61 -2.16
CA ALA A 13 16.77 4.21 -0.83
C ALA A 13 18.15 4.70 -0.35
N GLY A 14 18.20 5.94 0.14
CA GLY A 14 19.45 6.62 0.52
C GLY A 14 20.20 7.33 -0.61
N ASN A 15 19.78 7.21 -1.87
CA ASN A 15 20.34 7.96 -3.00
C ASN A 15 19.24 8.65 -3.81
N THR A 16 18.92 9.90 -3.48
CA THR A 16 17.89 10.68 -4.17
C THR A 16 18.35 11.37 -5.45
N GLU A 17 19.65 11.34 -5.76
CA GLU A 17 20.20 12.04 -6.93
C GLU A 17 20.06 11.20 -8.20
N ASP A 18 20.12 9.87 -8.06
CA ASP A 18 20.01 8.93 -9.17
C ASP A 18 18.56 8.48 -9.39
N LYS A 19 17.73 9.41 -9.88
CA LYS A 19 16.33 9.14 -10.20
C LYS A 19 16.17 8.63 -11.62
N GLN A 20 15.47 7.51 -11.75
CA GLN A 20 15.15 6.86 -13.00
C GLN A 20 13.65 7.02 -13.31
N PRO A 21 13.27 7.57 -14.48
CA PRO A 21 11.88 7.55 -14.92
C PRO A 21 11.42 6.11 -15.21
N GLY A 22 10.16 5.81 -14.88
CA GLY A 22 9.60 4.50 -15.20
C GLY A 22 8.16 4.30 -14.76
N THR A 23 7.62 3.12 -15.05
CA THR A 23 6.25 2.72 -14.72
C THR A 23 6.27 1.45 -13.89
N LEU A 24 5.65 1.50 -12.71
CA LEU A 24 5.36 0.33 -11.89
C LEU A 24 3.98 -0.22 -12.26
N GLU A 25 3.92 -1.50 -12.60
CA GLU A 25 2.73 -2.27 -12.90
C GLU A 25 2.40 -3.18 -11.71
N LEU A 26 1.20 -3.01 -11.15
CA LEU A 26 0.65 -3.85 -10.10
C LEU A 26 -0.57 -4.61 -10.65
N GLU A 27 -0.38 -5.90 -10.89
CA GLU A 27 -1.42 -6.80 -11.40
C GLU A 27 -1.74 -7.93 -10.42
N LEU A 28 -3.01 -8.34 -10.40
CA LEU A 28 -3.49 -9.40 -9.53
C LEU A 28 -2.86 -10.75 -9.94
N GLY A 29 -2.23 -11.43 -8.99
CA GLY A 29 -1.58 -12.73 -9.22
C GLY A 29 -0.22 -12.67 -9.93
N LYS A 30 0.34 -11.48 -10.16
CA LYS A 30 1.70 -11.29 -10.69
C LYS A 30 2.57 -10.54 -9.69
N TRP A 31 3.88 -10.76 -9.82
CA TRP A 31 4.86 -9.98 -9.07
C TRP A 31 4.87 -8.53 -9.57
N PRO A 32 5.03 -7.52 -8.68
CA PRO A 32 5.24 -6.14 -9.08
C PRO A 32 6.36 -6.01 -10.12
N ARG A 33 6.08 -5.27 -11.20
CA ARG A 33 7.05 -5.04 -12.29
C ARG A 33 7.31 -3.57 -12.49
N LEU A 34 8.58 -3.17 -12.49
CA LEU A 34 9.01 -1.81 -12.71
C LEU A 34 9.80 -1.73 -14.01
N THR A 35 9.25 -1.03 -15.00
CA THR A 35 9.90 -0.74 -16.28
C THR A 35 10.53 0.64 -16.22
N LEU A 36 11.85 0.71 -16.34
CA LEU A 36 12.66 1.93 -16.27
C LEU A 36 13.15 2.35 -17.67
N ILE A 37 13.08 3.66 -17.92
CA ILE A 37 13.84 4.32 -18.97
C ILE A 37 15.16 4.75 -18.32
N GLY A 38 16.26 4.08 -18.69
CA GLY A 38 17.49 4.03 -17.91
C GLY A 38 17.54 2.78 -17.03
N GLY A 39 18.11 2.92 -15.83
CA GLY A 39 18.12 1.89 -14.80
C GLY A 39 19.37 1.89 -13.95
N PHE A 40 19.48 0.89 -13.08
CA PHE A 40 20.56 0.76 -12.11
C PHE A 40 21.58 -0.28 -12.57
N ASP A 41 22.87 -0.01 -12.36
CA ASP A 41 23.90 -0.99 -12.65
C ASP A 41 23.93 -2.09 -11.57
N LEU A 42 23.33 -3.23 -11.90
CA LEU A 42 23.23 -4.40 -11.03
C LEU A 42 24.24 -5.51 -11.35
N ARG A 43 25.19 -5.24 -12.26
CA ARG A 43 26.26 -6.19 -12.59
C ARG A 43 27.16 -6.40 -11.39
N ALA A 44 27.31 -7.65 -10.91
CA ALA A 44 28.36 -7.93 -9.94
C ALA A 44 29.71 -8.03 -10.66
N LEU A 45 30.68 -7.26 -10.14
CA LEU A 45 32.03 -7.21 -10.67
C LEU A 45 32.96 -8.01 -9.76
N ARG A 46 33.62 -9.02 -10.32
CA ARG A 46 34.65 -9.80 -9.63
C ARG A 46 36.02 -9.41 -10.15
N GLN A 47 36.92 -9.07 -9.22
CA GLN A 47 38.32 -8.87 -9.56
C GLN A 47 38.98 -10.24 -9.82
N LEU A 48 39.58 -10.41 -11.00
CA LEU A 48 40.39 -11.57 -11.31
C LEU A 48 41.83 -11.27 -10.86
N GLY A 49 42.38 -12.09 -9.95
CA GLY A 49 43.73 -11.88 -9.43
C GLY A 49 44.81 -11.90 -10.51
N GLY A 50 45.84 -11.06 -10.33
CA GLY A 50 46.97 -10.88 -11.25
C GLY A 50 47.53 -9.45 -11.13
N SER A 51 48.75 -9.21 -11.64
CA SER A 51 49.40 -7.88 -11.65
C SER A 51 48.68 -6.85 -12.53
N GLU A 52 47.69 -7.28 -13.31
CA GLU A 52 46.80 -6.45 -14.11
C GLU A 52 45.41 -6.42 -13.48
N ARG A 53 44.82 -5.23 -13.38
CA ARG A 53 43.51 -4.98 -12.77
C ARG A 53 42.37 -5.48 -13.69
N ARG A 54 42.28 -6.80 -13.89
CA ARG A 54 41.24 -7.44 -14.69
C ARG A 54 39.96 -7.59 -13.87
N ILE A 55 38.85 -7.08 -14.38
CA ILE A 55 37.52 -7.20 -13.78
C ILE A 55 36.68 -8.08 -14.70
N ALA A 56 36.01 -9.08 -14.14
CA ALA A 56 35.00 -9.89 -14.82
C ALA A 56 33.62 -9.53 -14.29
N VAL A 57 32.64 -9.40 -15.19
CA VAL A 57 31.23 -9.41 -14.82
C VAL A 57 30.85 -10.85 -14.50
N THR A 58 30.24 -11.09 -13.34
CA THR A 58 29.72 -12.41 -12.97
C THR A 58 28.25 -12.53 -13.32
N ASP A 59 27.76 -13.77 -13.46
CA ASP A 59 26.33 -14.06 -13.68
C ASP A 59 25.45 -13.78 -12.45
N GLU A 60 26.06 -13.48 -11.29
CA GLU A 60 25.33 -13.02 -10.11
C GLU A 60 24.87 -11.57 -10.34
N GLU A 61 23.57 -11.36 -10.50
CA GLU A 61 23.00 -10.02 -10.48
C GLU A 61 22.71 -9.58 -9.04
N ARG A 62 23.17 -8.37 -8.70
CA ARG A 62 22.88 -7.75 -7.40
C ARG A 62 21.38 -7.43 -7.31
N ARG A 63 20.78 -7.68 -6.15
CA ARG A 63 19.42 -7.22 -5.84
C ARG A 63 19.42 -5.82 -5.25
N LEU A 64 18.35 -5.08 -5.52
CA LEU A 64 18.07 -3.80 -4.87
C LEU A 64 17.09 -4.06 -3.72
N PRO A 65 17.53 -3.93 -2.45
CA PRO A 65 16.69 -4.28 -1.31
C PRO A 65 15.48 -3.35 -1.21
N VAL A 66 15.68 -2.06 -1.47
CA VAL A 66 14.64 -1.03 -1.36
C VAL A 66 14.80 -0.02 -2.49
N LEU A 67 13.74 0.12 -3.28
CA LEU A 67 13.53 1.26 -4.18
C LEU A 67 12.43 2.14 -3.63
N HIS A 68 12.66 3.45 -3.65
CA HIS A 68 11.64 4.46 -3.44
C HIS A 68 11.15 4.97 -4.78
N GLY A 69 9.92 5.44 -4.81
CA GLY A 69 9.40 6.17 -5.94
C GLY A 69 8.28 7.11 -5.59
N VAL A 70 8.00 8.01 -6.53
CA VAL A 70 6.86 8.91 -6.44
C VAL A 70 6.06 8.85 -7.72
N SER A 71 4.76 8.60 -7.59
CA SER A 71 3.80 8.60 -8.69
C SER A 71 2.51 9.25 -8.25
N GLN A 72 2.00 10.20 -9.03
CA GLN A 72 0.74 10.90 -8.75
C GLN A 72 0.66 11.48 -7.31
N GLY A 73 1.79 12.00 -6.80
CA GLY A 73 1.90 12.55 -5.45
C GLY A 73 1.94 11.52 -4.32
N LYS A 74 1.96 10.22 -4.63
CA LYS A 74 2.05 9.12 -3.65
C LYS A 74 3.49 8.66 -3.52
N LYS A 75 3.97 8.56 -2.27
CA LYS A 75 5.20 7.85 -1.91
C LYS A 75 5.01 6.36 -2.18
N ILE A 76 5.99 5.69 -2.79
CA ILE A 76 5.94 4.26 -3.10
C ILE A 76 7.24 3.62 -2.64
N THR A 77 7.15 2.45 -2.01
CA THR A 77 8.29 1.58 -1.72
C THR A 77 8.17 0.29 -2.50
N ILE A 78 9.25 -0.18 -3.11
CA ILE A 78 9.34 -1.48 -3.78
C ILE A 78 10.49 -2.26 -3.12
N LEU A 79 10.24 -3.52 -2.75
CA LEU A 79 11.21 -4.34 -2.01
C LEU A 79 11.74 -5.51 -2.82
N ASP A 80 13.02 -5.85 -2.57
CA ASP A 80 13.73 -7.00 -3.14
C ASP A 80 13.60 -7.07 -4.67
N CYS A 81 14.06 -6.03 -5.34
CA CYS A 81 14.01 -5.94 -6.78
C CYS A 81 15.18 -6.69 -7.40
N ARG A 82 14.90 -7.49 -8.43
CA ARG A 82 15.90 -8.12 -9.30
C ARG A 82 15.69 -7.68 -10.74
N SER A 83 16.76 -7.57 -11.51
CA SER A 83 16.65 -7.36 -12.94
C SER A 83 16.17 -8.66 -13.60
N ILE A 84 15.20 -8.53 -14.50
CA ILE A 84 14.75 -9.63 -15.36
C ILE A 84 15.04 -9.32 -16.84
N HIS A 85 15.34 -8.06 -17.14
CA HIS A 85 15.77 -7.61 -18.45
C HIS A 85 16.54 -6.29 -18.31
N ALA A 86 17.67 -6.16 -19.00
CA ALA A 86 18.44 -4.92 -19.05
C ALA A 86 19.13 -4.76 -20.41
N ASN A 87 19.06 -3.57 -20.98
CA ASN A 87 19.76 -3.21 -22.20
C ASN A 87 20.95 -2.30 -21.88
N TYR A 88 22.15 -2.87 -21.88
CA TYR A 88 23.39 -2.14 -21.58
C TYR A 88 24.04 -1.57 -22.84
N PRO A 89 24.62 -0.36 -22.78
CA PRO A 89 25.52 0.13 -23.81
C PRO A 89 26.74 -0.78 -23.96
N MET A 90 27.44 -0.69 -25.10
CA MET A 90 28.74 -1.37 -25.29
C MET A 90 29.85 -0.85 -24.35
N ASP A 91 29.64 0.29 -23.70
CA ASP A 91 30.60 0.87 -22.75
C ASP A 91 30.57 0.15 -21.39
N LEU A 92 31.73 -0.38 -20.98
CA LEU A 92 31.94 -1.10 -19.74
C LEU A 92 31.90 -0.11 -18.56
N GLY A 93 30.71 0.06 -17.99
CA GLY A 93 30.47 0.91 -16.82
C GLY A 93 29.28 1.86 -16.98
N ALA A 94 28.72 1.97 -18.18
CA ALA A 94 27.49 2.74 -18.38
C ALA A 94 26.28 1.98 -17.77
N PRO A 95 25.34 2.70 -17.13
CA PRO A 95 24.08 2.12 -16.66
C PRO A 95 23.23 1.64 -17.85
N PRO A 96 22.25 0.75 -17.61
CA PRO A 96 21.37 0.30 -18.68
C PRO A 96 20.55 1.47 -19.25
N GLN A 97 20.28 1.45 -20.56
CA GLN A 97 19.40 2.41 -21.23
C GLN A 97 17.91 2.09 -21.00
N PHE A 98 17.64 0.84 -20.66
CA PHE A 98 16.31 0.32 -20.38
C PHE A 98 16.45 -0.88 -19.46
N GLN A 99 15.60 -0.97 -18.43
CA GLN A 99 15.65 -2.05 -17.46
C GLN A 99 14.25 -2.42 -16.99
N ILE A 100 13.98 -3.72 -16.88
CA ILE A 100 12.77 -4.24 -16.23
C ILE A 100 13.19 -4.96 -14.96
N LEU A 101 12.65 -4.48 -13.84
CA LEU A 101 12.82 -5.07 -12.53
C LEU A 101 11.54 -5.82 -12.13
N GLU A 102 11.72 -6.99 -11.53
CA GLU A 102 10.66 -7.71 -10.82
C GLU A 102 10.95 -7.61 -9.33
N ALA A 103 9.91 -7.35 -8.54
CA ALA A 103 10.03 -7.14 -7.10
C ALA A 103 9.08 -8.04 -6.32
N SER A 104 9.44 -8.34 -5.08
CA SER A 104 8.60 -9.18 -4.22
C SER A 104 7.34 -8.46 -3.73
N GLN A 105 7.46 -7.16 -3.43
CA GLN A 105 6.42 -6.39 -2.77
C GLN A 105 6.47 -4.93 -3.20
N ALA A 106 5.31 -4.28 -3.17
CA ALA A 106 5.19 -2.84 -3.36
C ALA A 106 4.19 -2.25 -2.35
N PHE A 107 4.60 -1.18 -1.68
CA PHE A 107 3.78 -0.41 -0.75
C PHE A 107 3.46 0.95 -1.34
N ILE A 108 2.18 1.27 -1.42
CA ILE A 108 1.69 2.56 -1.92
C ILE A 108 1.29 3.43 -0.73
N GLY A 109 1.80 4.66 -0.69
CA GLY A 109 1.50 5.67 0.32
C GLY A 109 2.58 5.87 1.38
N LEU A 110 3.71 5.18 1.31
CA LEU A 110 4.77 5.26 2.33
C LEU A 110 6.17 4.98 1.78
N TYR A 111 7.18 5.43 2.54
CA TYR A 111 8.57 5.00 2.39
C TYR A 111 8.95 4.08 3.55
N ILE A 112 9.63 2.99 3.22
CA ILE A 112 10.35 2.12 4.17
C ILE A 112 11.81 2.13 3.76
N ASP A 113 12.72 2.25 4.70
CA ASP A 113 14.16 2.31 4.39
C ASP A 113 14.85 0.94 4.41
N GLN A 114 14.23 -0.06 5.03
CA GLN A 114 14.77 -1.42 5.15
C GLN A 114 13.66 -2.46 4.90
N PRO A 115 13.94 -3.58 4.20
CA PRO A 115 12.91 -4.58 3.86
C PRO A 115 12.26 -5.23 5.08
N ASP A 116 13.03 -5.43 6.14
CA ASP A 116 12.68 -6.06 7.40
C ASP A 116 12.41 -5.04 8.52
N ALA A 117 12.13 -3.78 8.16
CA ALA A 117 11.85 -2.75 9.13
C ALA A 117 10.59 -3.09 9.94
N ALA A 118 10.74 -3.15 11.27
CA ALA A 118 9.63 -3.32 12.20
C ALA A 118 8.93 -1.98 12.41
N VAL A 119 8.07 -1.59 11.46
CA VAL A 119 7.45 -0.24 11.42
C VAL A 119 5.93 -0.27 11.39
N PHE A 120 5.31 -1.45 11.30
CA PHE A 120 3.86 -1.59 11.17
C PHE A 120 3.21 -2.03 12.48
N ASP A 121 2.12 -1.40 12.89
CA ASP A 121 1.32 -1.83 14.04
C ASP A 121 0.05 -2.59 13.63
N THR A 122 -0.38 -2.43 12.37
CA THR A 122 -1.68 -2.93 11.90
C THR A 122 -1.59 -3.44 10.47
N CYS A 123 -2.24 -4.57 10.21
CA CYS A 123 -2.53 -5.12 8.89
C CYS A 123 -4.04 -5.36 8.77
N ARG A 124 -4.69 -4.75 7.79
CA ARG A 124 -6.10 -4.91 7.47
C ARG A 124 -6.26 -5.67 6.17
N LEU A 125 -7.14 -6.66 6.17
CA LEU A 125 -7.31 -7.62 5.10
C LEU A 125 -8.79 -7.73 4.74
N ARG A 126 -9.07 -7.83 3.45
CA ARG A 126 -10.36 -8.31 2.94
C ARG A 126 -10.09 -9.58 2.15
N VAL A 127 -10.73 -10.66 2.55
CA VAL A 127 -10.55 -12.01 1.97
C VAL A 127 -11.86 -12.45 1.30
N GLU A 128 -11.76 -13.21 0.23
CA GLU A 128 -12.96 -13.79 -0.40
C GLU A 128 -13.74 -14.69 0.58
N ASN A 129 -15.07 -14.75 0.44
CA ASN A 129 -15.96 -15.61 1.24
C ASN A 129 -15.90 -15.42 2.77
N GLN A 130 -15.34 -14.31 3.25
CA GLN A 130 -15.17 -13.97 4.67
C GLN A 130 -16.48 -13.82 5.47
N HIS A 131 -17.62 -13.66 4.80
CA HIS A 131 -18.95 -13.67 5.43
C HIS A 131 -19.31 -15.02 6.06
N ASN A 132 -18.61 -16.11 5.73
CA ASN A 132 -18.86 -17.42 6.34
C ASN A 132 -18.20 -17.56 7.72
N LEU A 133 -17.17 -16.74 8.01
CA LEU A 133 -16.46 -16.77 9.28
C LEU A 133 -17.13 -15.92 10.35
N MET A 134 -17.69 -14.77 9.97
CA MET A 134 -18.60 -14.06 10.86
C MET A 134 -19.99 -14.68 10.72
N GLN A 135 -20.67 -14.95 11.82
CA GLN A 135 -22.14 -14.95 11.82
C GLN A 135 -22.66 -13.53 11.62
N ALA A 136 -22.13 -12.80 10.62
CA ALA A 136 -22.64 -11.53 10.14
C ALA A 136 -23.91 -11.83 9.35
N GLY A 137 -24.91 -12.36 10.07
CA GLY A 137 -26.28 -12.30 9.62
C GLY A 137 -26.60 -10.84 9.40
N ASP A 138 -26.94 -10.51 8.16
CA ASP A 138 -27.61 -9.27 7.80
C ASP A 138 -26.79 -8.01 8.06
N ILE A 139 -25.71 -7.84 7.28
CA ILE A 139 -25.41 -6.49 6.81
C ILE A 139 -26.64 -6.03 6.02
N SER A 140 -27.49 -5.22 6.65
CA SER A 140 -28.59 -4.55 5.96
C SER A 140 -28.16 -3.15 5.56
N ILE A 141 -28.37 -2.81 4.28
CA ILE A 141 -28.23 -1.45 3.76
C ILE A 141 -29.63 -0.86 3.73
N ILE A 142 -29.94 -0.02 4.71
CA ILE A 142 -31.20 0.74 4.69
C ILE A 142 -30.91 2.08 4.05
N THR A 143 -31.38 2.26 2.81
CA THR A 143 -31.41 3.57 2.17
C THR A 143 -32.70 4.26 2.57
N ARG A 144 -32.60 5.33 3.36
CA ARG A 144 -33.75 6.18 3.69
C ARG A 144 -33.61 7.51 2.98
N GLU A 145 -34.57 7.80 2.09
CA GLU A 145 -34.77 9.13 1.52
C GLU A 145 -35.33 10.04 2.62
N GLN A 146 -34.54 11.03 3.05
CA GLN A 146 -34.98 12.03 4.04
C GLN A 146 -35.55 13.27 3.35
N SER A 147 -35.09 13.56 2.14
CA SER A 147 -35.61 14.60 1.24
C SER A 147 -35.13 14.34 -0.19
N ALA A 148 -35.58 15.16 -1.16
CA ALA A 148 -35.11 15.11 -2.55
C ALA A 148 -33.57 15.25 -2.71
N SER A 149 -32.85 15.70 -1.67
CA SER A 149 -31.41 15.93 -1.68
C SER A 149 -30.60 15.12 -0.65
N GLU A 150 -31.26 14.33 0.20
CA GLU A 150 -30.61 13.68 1.34
C GLU A 150 -31.00 12.20 1.46
N TYR A 151 -29.97 11.35 1.42
CA TYR A 151 -30.09 9.91 1.62
C TYR A 151 -29.22 9.52 2.81
N SER A 152 -29.75 8.64 3.65
CA SER A 152 -28.98 8.00 4.71
C SER A 152 -28.83 6.52 4.42
N VAL A 153 -27.62 6.00 4.59
CA VAL A 153 -27.29 4.58 4.54
C VAL A 153 -27.00 4.13 5.96
N LEU A 154 -27.85 3.27 6.51
CA LEU A 154 -27.61 2.62 7.79
C LEU A 154 -27.02 1.24 7.55
N LEU A 155 -25.97 0.93 8.30
CA LEU A 155 -25.38 -0.40 8.38
C LEU A 155 -25.83 -1.02 9.70
N ASP A 156 -26.79 -1.94 9.64
CA ASP A 156 -27.03 -2.81 10.78
C ASP A 156 -26.03 -3.96 10.65
N ALA A 157 -25.17 -4.11 11.65
CA ALA A 157 -24.11 -5.10 11.57
C ALA A 157 -23.90 -5.76 12.93
N VAL A 158 -23.92 -7.09 12.93
CA VAL A 158 -23.65 -7.92 14.11
C VAL A 158 -22.21 -7.65 14.54
N GLY A 159 -22.04 -7.42 15.85
CA GLY A 159 -20.88 -6.75 16.44
C GLY A 159 -19.49 -7.32 16.10
N THR A 160 -18.47 -6.54 16.44
CA THR A 160 -17.06 -6.91 16.29
C THR A 160 -16.74 -8.18 17.08
N SER A 161 -16.04 -9.11 16.44
CA SER A 161 -15.42 -10.26 17.12
C SER A 161 -13.93 -10.00 17.26
N GLU A 162 -13.36 -10.32 18.43
CA GLU A 162 -11.95 -10.07 18.73
C GLU A 162 -11.33 -11.31 19.41
N LEU A 163 -10.09 -11.61 19.05
CA LEU A 163 -9.30 -12.69 19.62
C LEU A 163 -7.83 -12.25 19.69
N THR A 164 -7.17 -12.58 20.79
CA THR A 164 -5.72 -12.41 20.93
C THR A 164 -5.01 -13.74 20.75
N ILE A 165 -4.02 -13.78 19.86
CA ILE A 165 -3.11 -14.91 19.64
C ILE A 165 -1.69 -14.36 19.76
N ASP A 166 -0.92 -14.91 20.70
CA ASP A 166 0.41 -14.40 21.05
C ASP A 166 0.36 -12.89 21.36
N ASP A 167 1.14 -12.08 20.62
CA ASP A 167 1.21 -10.62 20.75
C ASP A 167 0.35 -9.88 19.71
N PHE A 168 -0.57 -10.59 19.04
CA PHE A 168 -1.45 -10.04 18.03
C PHE A 168 -2.90 -10.06 18.49
N THR A 169 -3.59 -8.95 18.25
CA THR A 169 -5.03 -8.86 18.39
C THR A 169 -5.65 -8.89 17.00
N ILE A 170 -6.45 -9.93 16.75
CA ILE A 170 -7.21 -10.12 15.52
C ILE A 170 -8.64 -9.70 15.80
N SER A 171 -9.14 -8.73 15.05
CA SER A 171 -10.55 -8.35 15.09
C SER A 171 -11.18 -8.52 13.72
N MET A 172 -12.45 -8.93 13.71
CA MET A 172 -13.28 -8.97 12.52
C MET A 172 -14.40 -7.96 12.70
N LYS A 173 -14.46 -6.98 11.80
CA LYS A 173 -15.43 -5.89 11.88
C LYS A 173 -16.18 -5.73 10.55
N PRO A 174 -17.46 -5.36 10.60
CA PRO A 174 -18.18 -4.91 9.42
C PRO A 174 -17.47 -3.71 8.78
N TRP A 175 -17.39 -3.70 7.46
CA TRP A 175 -16.78 -2.61 6.70
C TRP A 175 -17.73 -2.19 5.59
N ALA A 176 -17.96 -0.88 5.44
CA ALA A 176 -18.72 -0.30 4.34
C ALA A 176 -17.92 0.83 3.68
N ASP A 177 -17.92 0.86 2.36
CA ASP A 177 -17.47 2.00 1.55
C ASP A 177 -18.66 2.52 0.74
N ILE A 178 -19.04 3.77 1.01
CA ILE A 178 -20.17 4.42 0.37
C ILE A 178 -19.61 5.54 -0.50
N LYS A 179 -19.69 5.37 -1.81
CA LYS A 179 -19.34 6.38 -2.80
C LYS A 179 -20.61 7.03 -3.31
N SER A 180 -20.75 8.32 -3.08
CA SER A 180 -21.74 9.13 -3.78
C SER A 180 -21.15 9.67 -5.06
N ASP A 181 -21.89 9.53 -6.15
CA ASP A 181 -21.57 10.15 -7.43
C ASP A 181 -22.81 10.92 -7.92
N SER A 182 -22.56 11.98 -8.68
CA SER A 182 -23.60 12.85 -9.18
C SER A 182 -23.32 13.25 -10.62
N THR A 183 -24.30 13.06 -11.48
CA THR A 183 -24.38 13.67 -12.80
C THR A 183 -25.34 14.87 -12.77
N LEU A 184 -25.36 15.66 -13.84
CA LEU A 184 -26.33 16.76 -14.02
C LEU A 184 -27.81 16.33 -13.89
N ARG A 185 -28.12 15.02 -14.01
CA ARG A 185 -29.50 14.50 -14.03
C ARG A 185 -29.79 13.43 -12.98
N SER A 186 -28.79 12.95 -12.25
CA SER A 186 -28.97 11.88 -11.27
C SER A 186 -27.91 11.93 -10.19
N ARG A 187 -28.27 11.49 -8.98
CA ARG A 187 -27.33 11.14 -7.92
C ARG A 187 -27.49 9.65 -7.65
N TYR A 188 -26.37 8.94 -7.57
CA TYR A 188 -26.37 7.54 -7.15
C TYR A 188 -25.35 7.35 -6.05
N ALA A 189 -25.72 6.56 -5.05
CA ALA A 189 -24.80 6.07 -4.05
C ALA A 189 -24.50 4.60 -4.37
N ARG A 190 -23.22 4.25 -4.50
CA ARG A 190 -22.76 2.87 -4.55
C ARG A 190 -22.18 2.54 -3.18
N SER A 191 -22.75 1.52 -2.55
CA SER A 191 -22.22 0.97 -1.31
C SER A 191 -21.57 -0.37 -1.60
N GLU A 192 -20.37 -0.58 -1.11
CA GLU A 192 -19.75 -1.89 -0.96
C GLU A 192 -19.73 -2.19 0.54
N VAL A 193 -20.21 -3.37 0.93
CA VAL A 193 -20.10 -3.80 2.32
C VAL A 193 -19.53 -5.20 2.35
N GLY A 194 -18.66 -5.45 3.33
CA GLY A 194 -18.23 -6.77 3.69
C GLY A 194 -17.73 -6.82 5.13
N VAL A 195 -16.80 -7.73 5.35
CA VAL A 195 -16.05 -7.86 6.59
C VAL A 195 -14.63 -7.40 6.31
N GLU A 196 -14.00 -6.75 7.28
CA GLU A 196 -12.57 -6.48 7.30
C GLU A 196 -11.97 -7.21 8.50
N ILE A 197 -10.88 -7.93 8.25
CA ILE A 197 -10.08 -8.54 9.29
C ILE A 197 -8.92 -7.59 9.59
N GLU A 198 -8.78 -7.19 10.84
CA GLU A 198 -7.68 -6.36 11.32
C GLU A 198 -6.80 -7.16 12.26
N ILE A 199 -5.52 -7.30 11.91
CA ILE A 199 -4.48 -7.89 12.74
C ILE A 199 -3.64 -6.72 13.27
N SER A 200 -3.58 -6.55 14.58
CA SER A 200 -2.86 -5.46 15.23
C SER A 200 -1.86 -5.98 16.26
N SER A 201 -0.80 -5.22 16.51
CA SER A 201 0.18 -5.51 17.57
C SER A 201 0.51 -4.25 18.34
N ALA A 202 0.71 -4.37 19.65
CA ALA A 202 1.09 -3.25 20.51
C ALA A 202 2.53 -2.75 20.26
N ILE A 203 3.36 -3.58 19.61
CA ILE A 203 4.74 -3.28 19.28
C ILE A 203 4.88 -3.27 17.76
N PRO A 204 5.63 -2.33 17.17
CA PRO A 204 5.90 -2.34 15.73
C PRO A 204 6.46 -3.69 15.27
N ARG A 205 5.93 -4.20 14.15
CA ARG A 205 6.30 -5.47 13.54
C ARG A 205 6.70 -5.27 12.09
N THR A 206 7.44 -6.24 11.57
CA THR A 206 7.73 -6.34 10.13
C THR A 206 6.46 -6.72 9.39
N TYR A 207 6.37 -6.40 8.10
CA TYR A 207 5.24 -6.85 7.27
C TYR A 207 5.12 -8.38 7.24
N GLU A 208 6.26 -9.08 7.19
CA GLU A 208 6.30 -10.55 7.17
C GLU A 208 5.73 -11.18 8.44
N ALA A 209 5.87 -10.54 9.61
CA ALA A 209 5.31 -11.03 10.86
C ALA A 209 3.77 -11.13 10.80
N PHE A 210 3.09 -10.21 10.10
CA PHE A 210 1.65 -10.30 9.84
C PHE A 210 1.32 -11.40 8.80
N GLY A 211 2.27 -11.71 7.91
CA GLY A 211 2.08 -12.62 6.79
C GLY A 211 1.70 -14.05 7.21
N LYS A 212 2.24 -14.55 8.32
CA LYS A 212 1.88 -15.87 8.85
C LYS A 212 0.41 -15.94 9.25
N LEU A 213 -0.03 -15.03 10.14
CA LEU A 213 -1.43 -14.98 10.59
C LEU A 213 -2.40 -14.71 9.44
N ARG A 214 -2.02 -13.83 8.50
CA ARG A 214 -2.79 -13.58 7.28
C ARG A 214 -3.02 -14.87 6.48
N ASN A 215 -1.96 -15.65 6.25
CA ASN A 215 -2.07 -16.88 5.47
C ASN A 215 -2.93 -17.92 6.21
N ASP A 216 -2.72 -18.08 7.53
CA ASP A 216 -3.52 -18.99 8.35
C ASP A 216 -5.02 -18.61 8.32
N LEU A 217 -5.35 -17.31 8.33
CA LEU A 217 -6.72 -16.81 8.22
C LEU A 217 -7.33 -17.07 6.84
N ILE A 218 -6.56 -16.93 5.77
CA ILE A 218 -7.01 -17.24 4.40
C ILE A 218 -7.32 -18.74 4.29
N ASP A 219 -6.44 -19.59 4.79
CA ASP A 219 -6.61 -21.04 4.79
C ASP A 219 -7.83 -21.46 5.62
N LEU A 220 -8.03 -20.85 6.79
CA LEU A 220 -9.21 -21.07 7.61
C LEU A 220 -10.50 -20.63 6.90
N THR A 221 -10.48 -19.48 6.22
CA THR A 221 -11.63 -18.99 5.43
C THR A 221 -11.94 -19.93 4.27
N ALA A 222 -10.90 -20.41 3.58
CA ALA A 222 -11.04 -21.36 2.48
C ALA A 222 -11.65 -22.68 2.97
N LEU A 223 -11.18 -23.18 4.11
CA LEU A 223 -11.71 -24.39 4.75
C LEU A 223 -13.17 -24.21 5.19
N ALA A 224 -13.50 -23.10 5.85
CA ALA A 224 -14.85 -22.82 6.35
C ALA A 224 -15.88 -22.62 5.22
N SER A 225 -15.42 -22.14 4.06
CA SER A 225 -16.29 -21.88 2.90
C SER A 225 -16.32 -23.00 1.86
N ASP A 226 -15.51 -24.05 2.03
CA ASP A 226 -15.27 -25.10 1.02
C ASP A 226 -14.93 -24.54 -0.37
N ARG A 227 -14.16 -23.44 -0.40
CA ARG A 227 -13.80 -22.70 -1.61
C ARG A 227 -12.36 -22.19 -1.52
N ARG A 228 -11.74 -21.97 -2.68
CA ARG A 228 -10.50 -21.20 -2.71
C ARG A 228 -10.81 -19.76 -2.32
N CYS A 229 -9.97 -19.18 -1.47
CA CYS A 229 -10.06 -17.78 -1.06
C CYS A 229 -8.77 -17.04 -1.41
N GLY A 230 -8.91 -15.88 -2.03
CA GLY A 230 -7.83 -14.92 -2.25
C GLY A 230 -7.98 -13.67 -1.38
N ILE A 231 -6.90 -12.88 -1.32
CA ILE A 231 -6.93 -11.52 -0.76
C ILE A 231 -7.54 -10.59 -1.81
N ILE A 232 -8.64 -9.94 -1.45
CA ILE A 232 -9.27 -8.86 -2.24
C ILE A 232 -8.47 -7.58 -2.04
N SER A 233 -8.13 -7.26 -0.79
CA SER A 233 -7.34 -6.09 -0.47
C SER A 233 -6.55 -6.26 0.81
N GLU A 234 -5.49 -5.47 0.93
CA GLU A 234 -4.60 -5.45 2.07
C GLU A 234 -4.10 -4.02 2.25
N HIS A 235 -4.12 -3.55 3.50
CA HIS A 235 -3.64 -2.25 3.94
C HIS A 235 -2.80 -2.44 5.19
N VAL A 236 -1.66 -1.77 5.25
CA VAL A 236 -0.80 -1.76 6.42
C VAL A 236 -0.69 -0.34 6.97
N GLN A 237 -0.51 -0.22 8.27
CA GLN A 237 -0.41 1.06 8.96
C GLN A 237 0.91 1.16 9.70
N LEU A 238 1.60 2.29 9.53
CA LEU A 238 2.80 2.60 10.31
C LEU A 238 2.43 2.85 11.78
N ALA A 239 3.26 2.33 12.68
CA ALA A 239 3.12 2.53 14.11
C ALA A 239 3.36 4.01 14.50
N GLU A 240 4.38 4.63 13.89
CA GLU A 240 4.57 6.06 13.98
C GLU A 240 3.66 6.75 12.96
N LYS A 241 2.52 7.26 13.43
CA LYS A 241 1.63 8.06 12.61
C LYS A 241 2.33 9.39 12.32
N GLU A 242 2.69 9.65 11.05
CA GLU A 242 2.97 11.02 10.59
C GLU A 242 1.77 11.88 11.02
N ARG A 243 1.92 12.66 12.09
CA ARG A 243 0.85 13.54 12.58
C ARG A 243 0.66 14.63 11.53
N PHE A 244 -0.34 14.47 10.68
CA PHE A 244 -0.80 15.55 9.85
C PHE A 244 -1.52 16.57 10.74
N SER A 245 -0.79 17.60 11.18
CA SER A 245 -1.40 18.79 11.77
C SER A 245 -1.92 19.67 10.62
N ILE A 246 -3.24 19.73 10.46
CA ILE A 246 -3.87 20.82 9.71
C ILE A 246 -3.55 22.10 10.49
N PRO A 247 -2.88 23.12 9.89
CA PRO A 247 -2.73 24.41 10.54
C PRO A 247 -4.13 24.93 10.84
N THR A 248 -4.49 24.99 12.10
CA THR A 248 -5.70 25.68 12.53
C THR A 248 -5.35 27.16 12.51
N GLU A 249 -5.32 27.78 11.33
CA GLU A 249 -5.45 29.23 11.24
C GLU A 249 -6.86 29.56 11.71
N GLY A 250 -7.00 29.78 13.01
CA GLY A 250 -8.19 30.40 13.57
C GLY A 250 -8.41 31.75 12.89
N PRO A 251 -9.67 32.17 12.66
CA PRO A 251 -9.95 33.46 12.05
C PRO A 251 -9.31 34.53 12.92
N THR A 252 -8.32 35.24 12.35
CA THR A 252 -7.75 36.43 12.97
C THR A 252 -8.88 37.42 13.17
N GLY A 253 -9.30 37.56 14.43
CA GLY A 253 -10.32 38.50 14.85
C GLY A 253 -9.87 39.91 14.50
N ARG A 254 -10.39 40.45 13.39
CA ARG A 254 -10.48 41.90 13.20
C ARG A 254 -11.56 42.40 14.14
N SER A 255 -11.13 42.84 15.32
CA SER A 255 -11.92 43.69 16.21
C SER A 255 -12.37 44.93 15.44
N ALA A 256 -13.64 44.96 15.04
CA ALA A 256 -14.28 46.17 14.56
C ALA A 256 -14.64 47.03 15.78
N GLU A 257 -13.82 48.04 16.08
CA GLU A 257 -14.20 49.16 16.93
C GLU A 257 -15.39 49.90 16.28
N ARG A 258 -16.61 49.62 16.75
CA ARG A 258 -17.74 50.53 16.56
C ARG A 258 -17.70 51.57 17.68
N ARG A 259 -17.21 52.76 17.36
CA ARG A 259 -17.47 53.97 18.14
C ARG A 259 -18.98 54.26 18.13
N SER A 260 -19.62 54.23 19.29
CA SER A 260 -20.86 54.95 19.51
C SER A 260 -20.54 56.24 20.27
N ASN A 261 -20.72 57.39 19.62
CA ASN A 261 -20.84 58.68 20.29
C ASN A 261 -22.18 59.29 19.86
N ALA A 262 -23.06 59.47 20.83
CA ALA A 262 -24.06 60.54 20.92
C ALA A 262 -24.56 60.57 22.38
N PRO A 263 -24.97 61.71 22.94
CA PRO A 263 -24.96 63.08 22.40
C PRO A 263 -23.77 63.93 22.89
#